data_AF-A0A1G1JWB9-F1
#
_entry.id   AF-A0A1G1JWB9-F1
#
_cell.length_a   1.000
_cell.length_b   1.000
_cell.length_c   1.000
_cell.angle_alpha   90.00
_cell.angle_beta   90.00
_cell.angle_gamma   90.00
#
_symmetry.space_group_name_H-M   'P 1'
#
loop_
_entity.id
_entity.type
_entity.pdbx_description
1 polymer ?
#
loop_
_entity_poly.entity_id
_entity_poly.type
_entity_poly.pdbx_seq_one_letter_code
_entity_poly.pdbx_strand_id
1 'polypeptide(L)'
;MNRRRTPFVRHSVQRNYLKLVALAMFGPTLLVTACLYYLIWQTVAHELALPELIAEALFPAFHRVNQIILIGIPIIFGLILFFAVRLSHQFAGPLYRIESDLEKMIQTRDFTKSIRIRPKDHIHSLVHKINQALHTASKTSKK
;
A
#
# COMPACT_ATOMS: atom_id res chain seq x y z
N MET A 1 -26.94 -20.08 2.71
CA MET A 1 -26.58 -18.67 2.41
C MET A 1 -25.53 -18.20 3.41
N ASN A 2 -24.23 -18.37 3.15
CA ASN A 2 -23.18 -17.67 3.91
C ASN A 2 -21.84 -17.68 3.14
N ARG A 3 -21.70 -16.78 2.16
CA ARG A 3 -20.45 -16.64 1.39
C ARG A 3 -19.48 -15.80 2.22
N ARG A 4 -18.63 -16.48 2.99
CA ARG A 4 -17.56 -15.90 3.82
C ARG A 4 -16.84 -14.80 3.04
N ARG A 5 -17.08 -13.54 3.41
CA ARG A 5 -16.27 -12.40 2.98
C ARG A 5 -15.00 -12.44 3.83
N THR A 6 -13.99 -13.19 3.40
CA THR A 6 -12.66 -13.02 3.98
C THR A 6 -12.10 -11.72 3.40
N PRO A 7 -11.97 -10.64 4.19
CA PRO A 7 -11.36 -9.40 3.69
C PRO A 7 -9.89 -9.63 3.36
N PHE A 8 -9.29 -10.70 3.88
CA PHE A 8 -7.91 -11.09 3.61
C PHE A 8 -7.86 -12.19 2.55
N VAL A 9 -7.86 -11.79 1.27
CA VAL A 9 -7.41 -12.70 0.21
C VAL A 9 -5.91 -12.82 0.38
N ARG A 10 -5.43 -14.02 0.77
CA ARG A 10 -4.01 -14.36 0.96
C ARG A 10 -3.25 -14.32 -0.38
N HIS A 11 -3.25 -13.18 -1.06
CA HIS A 11 -2.49 -12.99 -2.29
C HIS A 11 -1.07 -12.57 -1.91
N SER A 12 -0.06 -13.30 -2.38
CA SER A 12 1.36 -12.99 -2.19
C SER A 12 1.69 -11.54 -2.57
N VAL A 13 1.04 -11.05 -3.64
CA VAL A 13 1.16 -9.67 -4.12
C VAL A 13 0.69 -8.63 -3.11
N GLN A 14 -0.43 -8.87 -2.40
CA GLN A 14 -0.92 -7.92 -1.38
C GLN A 14 0.09 -7.76 -0.23
N ARG A 15 0.65 -8.88 0.26
CA ARG A 15 1.65 -8.85 1.33
C ARG A 15 2.94 -8.19 0.88
N ASN A 16 3.41 -8.47 -0.34
CA ASN A 16 4.63 -7.86 -0.87
C ASN A 16 4.45 -6.34 -1.06
N TYR A 17 3.29 -5.91 -1.56
CA TYR A 17 2.95 -4.50 -1.69
C TYR A 17 2.88 -3.80 -0.33
N LEU A 18 2.17 -4.36 0.65
CA LEU A 18 2.08 -3.77 1.99
C LEU A 18 3.43 -3.70 2.70
N LYS A 19 4.30 -4.71 2.52
CA LYS A 19 5.68 -4.66 3.02
C LYS A 19 6.49 -3.55 2.37
N LEU A 20 6.38 -3.40 1.05
CA LEU A 20 7.06 -2.34 0.31
C LEU A 20 6.60 -0.95 0.79
N VAL A 21 5.29 -0.76 0.94
CA VAL A 21 4.73 0.49 1.47
C VAL A 21 5.21 0.74 2.89
N ALA A 22 5.16 -0.26 3.77
CA ALA A 22 5.65 -0.11 5.14
C ALA A 22 7.14 0.28 5.16
N LEU A 23 7.99 -0.39 4.40
CA LEU A 23 9.42 -0.07 4.32
C LEU A 23 9.65 1.36 3.79
N ALA A 24 8.90 1.75 2.75
CA ALA A 24 8.95 3.09 2.18
C ALA A 24 8.39 4.18 3.12
N MET A 25 7.61 3.81 4.14
CA MET A 25 7.19 4.72 5.20
C MET A 25 8.24 4.80 6.30
N PHE A 26 8.62 3.67 6.89
CA PHE A 26 9.53 3.66 8.05
C PHE A 26 10.93 4.16 7.70
N GLY A 27 11.51 3.73 6.57
CA GLY A 27 12.89 4.06 6.21
C GLY A 27 13.12 5.58 6.09
N PRO A 28 12.42 6.27 5.18
CA PRO A 28 12.54 7.71 5.03
C PRO A 28 12.11 8.49 6.27
N THR A 29 11.02 8.10 6.95
CA THR A 29 10.56 8.82 8.16
C THR A 29 11.60 8.76 9.27
N LEU A 30 12.20 7.59 9.54
CA LEU A 30 13.24 7.46 10.56
C LEU A 30 14.49 8.24 10.18
N LEU A 31 14.92 8.16 8.91
CA LEU A 31 16.08 8.89 8.41
C LEU A 31 15.89 10.41 8.55
N VAL A 32 14.78 10.94 8.04
CA VAL A 32 14.47 12.38 8.10
C VAL A 32 14.33 12.84 9.55
N THR A 33 13.63 12.07 10.39
CA THR A 33 13.46 12.43 11.81
C THR A 33 14.82 12.45 12.52
N ALA A 34 15.68 11.47 12.30
CA ALA A 34 17.02 11.44 12.88
C ALA A 34 17.89 12.60 12.39
N CYS A 35 17.89 12.90 11.08
CA CYS A 35 18.62 14.02 10.51
C CYS A 35 18.15 15.37 11.08
N LEU A 36 16.84 15.61 11.13
CA LEU A 36 16.28 16.85 11.67
C LEU A 36 16.56 16.97 13.16
N TYR A 37 16.40 15.88 13.92
CA TYR A 37 16.65 15.88 15.35
C TYR A 37 18.13 16.16 15.67
N TYR A 38 19.04 15.54 14.92
CA TYR A 38 20.48 15.82 15.02
C TYR A 38 20.79 17.28 14.68
N LEU A 39 20.25 17.80 13.57
CA LEU A 39 20.47 19.17 13.14
C LEU A 39 19.95 20.19 14.17
N ILE A 40 18.72 20.02 14.66
CA ILE A 40 18.12 20.89 15.67
C ILE A 40 18.98 20.92 16.92
N TRP A 41 19.45 19.76 17.39
CA TRP A 41 20.24 19.72 18.62
C TRP A 41 21.64 20.28 18.43
N GLN A 42 22.26 20.05 17.27
CA GLN A 42 23.57 20.63 16.94
C GLN A 42 23.50 22.16 16.85
N THR A 43 22.48 22.71 16.20
CA THR A 43 22.34 24.18 16.07
C THR A 43 22.04 24.82 17.42
N VAL A 44 21.14 24.22 18.20
CA VAL A 44 20.80 24.68 19.54
C VAL A 44 22.03 24.67 20.48
N ALA A 45 22.83 23.60 20.44
CA ALA A 45 24.04 23.49 21.26
C ALA A 45 25.12 24.50 20.85
N HIS A 46 25.13 24.94 19.59
CA HIS A 46 26.11 25.90 19.09
C HIS A 46 25.73 27.35 19.42
N GLU A 47 24.44 27.69 19.34
CA GLU A 47 23.93 29.05 19.57
C GLU A 47 23.79 29.41 21.06
N LEU A 48 23.57 28.42 21.93
CA LEU A 48 23.44 28.64 23.37
C LEU A 48 24.79 28.39 24.06
N ALA A 49 25.59 29.44 24.24
CA ALA A 49 26.88 29.38 24.94
C ALA A 49 26.78 29.19 26.47
N LEU A 50 25.57 29.22 27.04
CA LEU A 50 25.32 29.13 28.48
C LEU A 50 24.52 27.87 28.83
N PRO A 51 25.09 26.90 29.58
CA PRO A 51 24.45 25.63 29.90
C PRO A 51 23.15 25.74 30.71
N GLU A 52 22.96 26.81 31.45
CA GLU A 52 21.78 26.99 32.32
C GLU A 52 20.52 27.36 31.53
N LEU A 53 20.63 28.21 30.50
CA LEU A 53 19.48 28.54 29.62
C LEU A 53 19.08 27.37 28.72
N ILE A 54 20.03 26.48 28.37
CA ILE A 54 19.80 25.25 27.61
C ILE A 54 18.80 24.37 28.35
N ALA A 55 19.00 24.14 29.65
CA ALA A 55 18.10 23.28 30.42
C ALA A 55 16.68 23.86 30.50
N GLU A 56 16.52 25.10 30.95
CA GLU A 56 15.18 25.66 31.21
C GLU A 56 14.34 25.87 29.94
N ALA A 57 14.96 26.30 28.83
CA ALA A 57 14.22 26.57 27.60
C ALA A 57 14.04 25.32 26.71
N LEU A 58 14.99 24.39 26.71
CA LEU A 58 14.96 23.26 25.77
C LEU A 58 14.20 22.06 26.27
N PHE A 59 14.21 21.75 27.58
CA PHE A 59 13.42 20.63 28.12
C PHE A 59 11.92 20.74 27.76
N PRO A 60 11.25 21.89 27.92
CA PRO A 60 9.84 22.00 27.53
C PRO A 60 9.63 21.93 26.01
N ALA A 61 10.53 22.53 25.21
CA ALA A 61 10.47 22.45 23.74
C ALA A 61 10.63 21.00 23.25
N PHE A 62 11.62 20.29 23.79
CA PHE A 62 11.87 18.87 23.56
C PHE A 62 10.65 18.02 23.84
N HIS A 63 10.02 18.23 24.99
CA HIS A 63 8.86 17.44 25.39
C HIS A 63 7.67 17.69 24.46
N ARG A 64 7.42 18.94 24.06
CA ARG A 64 6.37 19.28 23.09
C ARG A 64 6.63 18.67 21.71
N VAL A 65 7.86 18.77 21.20
CA VAL A 65 8.22 18.18 19.90
C VAL A 65 8.01 16.67 19.92
N ASN A 66 8.47 15.99 20.97
CA ASN A 66 8.28 14.54 21.10
C ASN A 66 6.81 14.14 21.25
N GLN A 67 6.00 14.91 21.97
CA GLN A 67 4.55 14.66 22.05
C GLN A 67 3.88 14.81 20.69
N ILE A 68 4.23 15.84 19.92
CA ILE A 68 3.70 16.05 18.55
C ILE A 68 4.11 14.89 17.65
N ILE A 69 5.38 14.47 17.69
CA ILE A 69 5.88 13.34 16.89
C ILE A 69 5.17 12.04 17.28
N LEU A 70 5.03 11.78 18.58
CA LEU A 70 4.41 10.58 19.13
C LEU A 70 2.95 10.43 18.72
N ILE A 71 2.21 11.54 18.57
CA ILE A 71 0.81 11.53 18.14
C ILE A 71 0.70 11.60 16.61
N GLY A 72 1.49 12.47 15.98
CA GLY A 72 1.40 12.76 14.55
C GLY A 72 1.85 11.61 13.65
N ILE A 73 2.96 10.92 14.00
CA ILE A 73 3.47 9.80 13.20
C ILE A 73 2.44 8.67 13.10
N PRO A 74 1.87 8.14 14.20
CA PRO A 74 0.87 7.08 14.12
C PRO A 74 -0.37 7.45 13.32
N ILE A 75 -0.84 8.71 13.40
CA ILE A 75 -2.02 9.16 12.65
C ILE A 75 -1.74 9.12 11.15
N ILE A 76 -0.62 9.71 10.70
CA ILE A 76 -0.22 9.72 9.30
C ILE A 76 0.00 8.28 8.81
N PHE A 77 0.66 7.45 9.62
CA PHE A 77 0.94 6.07 9.28
C PHE A 77 -0.34 5.24 9.14
N GLY A 78 -1.30 5.41 10.05
CA GLY A 78 -2.61 4.79 9.99
C GLY A 78 -3.37 5.18 8.73
N LEU A 79 -3.33 6.46 8.36
CA LEU A 79 -3.98 6.96 7.15
C LEU A 79 -3.34 6.38 5.88
N ILE A 80 -2.01 6.39 5.77
CA ILE A 80 -1.31 5.81 4.61
C ILE A 80 -1.59 4.31 4.51
N LEU A 81 -1.51 3.56 5.61
CA LEU A 81 -1.79 2.12 5.62
C LEU A 81 -3.24 1.82 5.23
N PHE A 82 -4.19 2.63 5.70
CA PHE A 82 -5.60 2.49 5.32
C PHE A 82 -5.78 2.61 3.79
N PHE A 83 -5.19 3.65 3.18
CA PHE A 83 -5.23 3.82 1.72
C PHE A 83 -4.47 2.71 0.99
N ALA A 84 -3.30 2.30 1.48
CA ALA A 84 -2.50 1.24 0.87
C ALA A 84 -3.24 -0.11 0.86
N VAL A 85 -3.91 -0.47 1.96
CA VAL A 85 -4.74 -1.69 2.04
C VAL A 85 -5.90 -1.60 1.06
N ARG A 86 -6.60 -0.46 1.02
CA ARG A 86 -7.74 -0.26 0.11
C ARG A 86 -7.31 -0.37 -1.35
N LEU A 87 -6.21 0.27 -1.71
CA LEU A 87 -5.64 0.21 -3.06
C LEU A 87 -5.21 -1.22 -3.40
N SER A 88 -4.51 -1.89 -2.49
CA SER A 88 -4.07 -3.27 -2.69
C SER A 88 -5.23 -4.23 -2.97
N HIS A 89 -6.37 -4.05 -2.30
CA HIS A 89 -7.58 -4.85 -2.58
C HIS A 89 -8.16 -4.63 -3.98
N GLN A 90 -8.09 -3.39 -4.51
CA GLN A 90 -8.55 -3.06 -5.86
C GLN A 90 -7.64 -3.65 -6.96
N PHE A 91 -6.44 -4.11 -6.62
CA PHE A 91 -5.54 -4.81 -7.53
C PHE A 91 -5.53 -6.33 -7.32
N ALA A 92 -5.30 -6.81 -6.09
CA ALA A 92 -5.18 -8.24 -5.81
C ALA A 92 -6.50 -9.01 -6.01
N GLY A 93 -7.63 -8.37 -5.70
CA GLY A 93 -8.96 -8.97 -5.85
C GLY A 93 -9.32 -9.34 -7.30
N PRO A 94 -9.29 -8.37 -8.25
CA PRO A 94 -9.54 -8.69 -9.66
C PRO A 94 -8.48 -9.61 -10.26
N LEU A 95 -7.21 -9.50 -9.85
CA LEU A 95 -6.14 -10.38 -10.36
C LEU A 95 -6.41 -11.85 -10.04
N TYR A 96 -6.74 -12.16 -8.79
CA TYR A 96 -7.11 -13.52 -8.38
C TYR A 96 -8.34 -14.06 -9.13
N ARG A 97 -9.31 -13.19 -9.42
CA ARG A 97 -10.48 -13.57 -10.22
C ARG A 97 -10.12 -13.91 -11.65
N ILE A 98 -9.25 -13.11 -12.28
CA ILE A 98 -8.76 -13.35 -13.63
C ILE A 98 -8.06 -14.72 -13.69
N GLU A 99 -7.14 -15.00 -12.76
CA GLU A 99 -6.45 -16.29 -12.66
C GLU A 99 -7.43 -17.45 -12.49
N SER A 100 -8.39 -17.33 -11.57
CA SER A 100 -9.37 -18.39 -11.33
C SER A 100 -10.31 -18.63 -12.52
N ASP A 101 -10.70 -17.57 -13.23
CA ASP A 101 -11.56 -17.69 -14.41
C ASP A 101 -10.79 -18.31 -15.58
N LEU A 102 -9.53 -17.91 -15.80
CA LEU A 102 -8.66 -18.53 -16.81
C LEU A 102 -8.39 -20.01 -16.52
N GLU A 103 -8.09 -20.37 -15.28
CA GLU A 103 -7.86 -21.76 -14.87
C GLU A 103 -9.08 -22.63 -15.17
N LYS A 104 -10.28 -22.14 -14.88
CA LYS A 104 -11.53 -22.84 -15.22
C LYS A 104 -11.73 -22.99 -16.72
N MET A 105 -11.42 -21.95 -17.51
CA MET A 105 -11.50 -22.03 -18.97
C MET A 105 -10.54 -23.07 -19.52
N ILE A 106 -9.31 -23.14 -18.99
CA ILE A 106 -8.30 -24.14 -19.38
C ILE A 106 -8.81 -25.56 -19.05
N GLN A 107 -9.33 -25.79 -17.85
CA GLN A 107 -9.84 -27.09 -17.42
C GLN A 107 -11.06 -27.55 -18.20
N THR A 108 -12.00 -26.64 -18.49
CA THR A 108 -13.23 -26.94 -19.22
C THR A 108 -13.07 -26.90 -20.73
N ARG A 109 -11.94 -26.39 -21.23
CA ARG A 109 -11.69 -26.02 -22.65
C ARG A 109 -12.76 -25.11 -23.24
N ASP A 110 -13.49 -24.38 -22.39
CA ASP A 110 -14.52 -23.44 -22.81
C ASP A 110 -13.99 -22.00 -22.70
N PHE A 111 -13.53 -21.48 -23.84
CA PHE A 111 -13.03 -20.11 -23.97
C PHE A 111 -14.11 -19.13 -24.48
N THR A 112 -15.39 -19.52 -24.51
CA THR A 112 -16.47 -18.64 -24.99
C THR A 112 -16.88 -17.58 -23.95
N LYS A 113 -16.51 -17.80 -22.69
CA LYS A 113 -16.88 -16.91 -21.58
C LYS A 113 -15.95 -15.70 -21.49
N SER A 114 -16.51 -14.53 -21.19
CA SER A 114 -15.77 -13.31 -20.93
C SER A 114 -15.42 -13.16 -19.44
N ILE A 115 -14.20 -12.73 -19.13
CA ILE A 115 -13.77 -12.36 -17.77
C ILE A 115 -14.38 -10.99 -17.40
N ARG A 116 -14.90 -10.86 -16.18
CA ARG A 116 -15.52 -9.61 -15.69
C ARG A 116 -14.95 -9.20 -14.33
N ILE A 117 -14.57 -7.93 -14.21
CA ILE A 117 -14.11 -7.32 -12.95
C ILE A 117 -15.07 -6.22 -12.48
N ARG A 118 -14.94 -5.75 -11.24
CA ARG A 118 -15.85 -4.74 -10.68
C ARG A 118 -15.50 -3.35 -11.23
N PRO A 119 -16.45 -2.41 -11.31
CA PRO A 119 -16.17 -1.07 -11.83
C PRO A 119 -15.06 -0.32 -11.08
N LYS A 120 -14.94 -0.52 -9.76
CA LYS A 120 -13.94 0.13 -8.90
C LYS A 120 -12.55 -0.52 -8.94
N ASP A 121 -12.37 -1.58 -9.72
CA ASP A 121 -11.09 -2.26 -9.89
C ASP A 121 -10.23 -1.51 -10.93
N HIS A 122 -8.89 -1.57 -10.83
CA HIS A 122 -8.02 -0.76 -11.69
C HIS A 122 -7.49 -1.49 -12.95
N ILE A 123 -7.83 -2.77 -13.12
CA ILE A 123 -7.21 -3.67 -14.12
C ILE A 123 -8.08 -3.83 -15.39
N HIS A 124 -9.00 -2.89 -15.66
CA HIS A 124 -9.99 -3.00 -16.76
C HIS A 124 -9.33 -3.15 -18.14
N SER A 125 -8.27 -2.40 -18.41
CA SER A 125 -7.57 -2.43 -19.70
C SER A 125 -6.98 -3.82 -19.99
N LEU A 126 -6.37 -4.46 -19.00
CA LEU A 126 -5.81 -5.81 -19.15
C LEU A 126 -6.93 -6.83 -19.38
N VAL A 127 -8.03 -6.77 -18.61
CA VAL A 127 -9.18 -7.65 -18.78
C VAL A 127 -9.80 -7.50 -20.17
N HIS A 128 -9.89 -6.27 -20.68
CA HIS A 128 -10.37 -6.01 -22.03
C HIS A 128 -9.50 -6.68 -23.09
N LYS A 129 -8.17 -6.53 -23.00
CA LYS A 129 -7.22 -7.18 -23.91
C LYS A 129 -7.28 -8.71 -23.83
N ILE A 130 -7.40 -9.28 -22.62
CA ILE A 130 -7.55 -10.73 -22.44
C ILE A 130 -8.84 -11.23 -23.11
N ASN A 131 -9.97 -10.55 -22.88
CA ASN A 131 -11.23 -10.92 -23.51
C ASN A 131 -11.17 -10.82 -25.05
N GLN A 132 -10.48 -9.80 -25.58
CA GLN A 132 -10.27 -9.67 -27.02
C GLN A 132 -9.46 -10.85 -27.57
N ALA A 133 -8.38 -11.24 -26.90
CA ALA A 133 -7.56 -12.40 -27.29
C ALA A 133 -8.35 -13.72 -27.25
N LEU A 134 -9.13 -13.95 -26.19
CA LEU A 134 -10.00 -15.13 -26.04
C LEU A 134 -11.03 -15.21 -27.18
N HIS A 135 -11.66 -14.08 -27.50
CA HIS A 135 -12.66 -14.02 -28.56
C HIS A 135 -12.04 -14.34 -29.93
N THR A 136 -10.85 -13.79 -30.23
CA THR A 136 -10.12 -14.11 -31.46
C THR A 136 -9.74 -15.59 -31.54
N ALA A 137 -9.19 -16.17 -30.47
CA ALA A 137 -8.81 -17.58 -30.43
C ALA A 137 -10.02 -18.52 -30.61
N SER A 138 -11.15 -18.19 -29.97
CA SER A 138 -12.38 -18.99 -30.09
C SER A 138 -12.97 -19.00 -31.50
N LYS A 139 -12.77 -17.91 -32.28
CA LYS A 139 -13.20 -17.83 -33.68
C LYS A 139 -12.33 -18.67 -34.60
N THR A 140 -11.02 -18.69 -34.38
CA THR A 140 -10.09 -19.50 -35.19
C THR A 140 -10.34 -21.00 -35.00
N SER A 141 -10.70 -21.45 -33.78
CA SER A 141 -10.99 -22.86 -33.51
C SER A 141 -12.31 -23.38 -34.12
N LYS A 142 -13.19 -22.50 -34.62
CA LYS A 142 -14.47 -22.87 -35.24
C LYS A 142 -14.43 -22.91 -36.78
N LYS A 143 -13.28 -22.60 -37.38
CA LYS A 143 -13.05 -22.61 -38.82
C LYS A 143 -12.25 -23.84 -39.20
#